data_AF-A0A2E6E3M4-F1
#
_entry.id   AF-A0A2E6E3M4-F1
#
_cell.length_a   1.000
_cell.length_b   1.000
_cell.length_c   1.000
_cell.angle_alpha   90.00
_cell.angle_beta   90.00
_cell.angle_gamma   90.00
#
_symmetry.space_group_name_H-M   'P 1'
#
loop_
_entity.id
_entity.type
_entity.pdbx_description
1 polymer ?
#
loop_
_entity_poly.entity_id
_entity_poly.type
_entity_poly.pdbx_seq_one_letter_code
_entity_poly.pdbx_strand_id
1 'polypeptide(L)' 'QYPLKRLGEVEDISAAALYLAADSGSWITGQAIVLDGGGQIKF' A
#
# COMPACT_ATOMS: atom_id res chain seq x y z
N GLN A 1 6.55 16.50 -5.31
CA GLN A 1 5.85 16.84 -4.04
C GLN A 1 5.30 15.54 -3.46
N TYR A 2 5.67 15.13 -2.25
CA TYR A 2 5.22 13.84 -1.69
C TYR A 2 3.77 13.93 -1.15
N PRO A 3 2.77 13.25 -1.75
CA PRO A 3 1.35 13.49 -1.45
C PRO A 3 0.95 13.32 0.01
N LEU A 4 1.38 12.23 0.66
CA LEU A 4 1.04 11.98 2.06
C LEU A 4 1.89 12.78 3.06
N LYS A 5 2.88 13.57 2.60
CA LYS A 5 3.77 14.42 3.40
C LYS A 5 4.42 13.75 4.64
N ARG A 6 4.54 12.42 4.67
CA ARG A 6 5.24 11.65 5.71
C ARG A 6 5.93 10.44 5.10
N LEU A 7 7.01 9.96 5.72
CA LEU A 7 7.56 8.67 5.32
C LEU A 7 6.59 7.53 5.71
N GLY A 8 6.65 6.45 4.93
CA GLY A 8 5.95 5.21 5.28
C GLY A 8 6.64 4.54 6.47
N GLU A 9 5.84 3.95 7.34
CA GLU A 9 6.31 3.16 8.47
C GLU A 9 6.06 1.66 8.20
N VAL A 10 6.64 0.79 9.02
CA VAL A 10 6.49 -0.67 8.88
C VAL A 10 5.02 -1.09 8.93
N GLU A 11 4.23 -0.38 9.74
CA GLU A 11 2.80 -0.60 9.93
C GLU A 11 1.97 -0.36 8.66
N ASP A 12 2.40 0.55 7.77
CA ASP A 12 1.69 0.80 6.52
C ASP A 12 1.74 -0.42 5.59
N ILE A 13 2.90 -1.07 5.52
CA ILE A 13 3.10 -2.27 4.72
C ILE A 13 2.43 -3.48 5.37
N SER A 14 2.55 -3.64 6.70
CA SER A 14 1.96 -4.78 7.40
C SER A 14 0.43 -4.76 7.37
N ALA A 15 -0.19 -3.58 7.49
CA ALA A 15 -1.64 -3.44 7.34
C ALA A 15 -2.13 -3.80 5.93
N ALA A 16 -1.38 -3.39 4.89
CA ALA A 16 -1.73 -3.74 3.52
C ALA A 16 -1.54 -5.24 3.23
N ALA A 17 -0.46 -5.84 3.74
CA ALA A 17 -0.23 -7.27 3.65
C ALA A 17 -1.34 -8.07 4.36
N LEU A 18 -1.75 -7.61 5.56
CA LEU A 18 -2.86 -8.20 6.30
C LEU A 18 -4.17 -8.09 5.51
N TYR A 19 -4.46 -6.94 4.93
CA TYR A 19 -5.65 -6.76 4.09
C TYR A 19 -5.70 -7.75 2.92
N LEU A 20 -4.56 -7.96 2.24
CA LEU A 20 -4.44 -8.89 1.13
C LEU A 20 -4.53 -10.35 1.57
N ALA A 21 -4.02 -10.68 2.74
CA ALA A 21 -4.04 -12.05 3.28
C ALA A 21 -5.38 -12.42 3.96
N ALA A 22 -6.16 -11.43 4.40
CA ALA A 22 -7.45 -11.62 5.04
C ALA A 22 -8.58 -11.87 4.03
N ASP A 23 -9.77 -12.24 4.52
CA ASP A 23 -10.97 -12.44 3.70
C ASP A 23 -11.32 -11.20 2.85
N SER A 24 -10.94 -10.00 3.32
CA SER A 24 -11.09 -8.74 2.59
C SER A 24 -10.33 -8.69 1.26
N GLY A 25 -9.26 -9.48 1.14
CA GLY A 25 -8.45 -9.63 -0.07
C GLY A 25 -8.82 -10.83 -0.93
N SER A 26 -9.83 -11.62 -0.56
CA SER A 26 -10.13 -12.92 -1.17
C SER A 26 -10.37 -12.92 -2.69
N TRP A 27 -10.74 -11.78 -3.28
CA TRP A 27 -10.95 -11.63 -4.72
C TRP A 27 -9.83 -10.89 -5.46
N ILE A 28 -8.75 -10.53 -4.76
CA ILE A 28 -7.61 -9.81 -5.33
C ILE A 28 -6.48 -10.80 -5.60
N THR A 29 -6.16 -11.02 -6.87
CA THR A 29 -5.06 -11.89 -7.28
C THR A 29 -4.38 -11.38 -8.55
N GLY A 30 -3.08 -11.68 -8.70
CA GLY A 30 -2.28 -11.29 -9.86
C GLY A 30 -2.04 -9.78 -10.01
N GLN A 31 -2.31 -8.98 -8.97
CA GLN A 31 -2.15 -7.52 -9.01
C GLN A 31 -0.91 -7.08 -8.25
N ALA A 32 -0.26 -6.04 -8.75
CA ALA A 32 0.74 -5.27 -8.01
C ALA A 32 0.09 -3.98 -7.48
N ILE A 33 0.07 -3.81 -6.16
CA ILE A 33 -0.52 -2.63 -5.51
C ILE A 33 0.62 -1.75 -4.98
N VAL A 34 0.63 -0.50 -5.41
CA VAL A 34 1.68 0.46 -5.04
C VAL A 34 1.35 1.11 -3.70
N LEU A 35 2.28 1.02 -2.76
CA LEU A 35 2.15 1.51 -1.39
C LEU A 35 3.34 2.41 -1.05
N ASP A 36 3.36 3.61 -1.62
CA ASP A 36 4.51 4.52 -1.55
C ASP A 36 4.15 5.95 -1.13
N GLY A 37 2.99 6.11 -0.48
CA GLY A 37 2.45 7.41 -0.11
C GLY A 37 2.20 8.38 -1.26
N GLY A 38 2.07 7.86 -2.48
CA GLY A 38 1.84 8.62 -3.71
C GLY A 38 3.12 9.14 -4.36
N GLY A 39 4.28 8.59 -3.99
CA GLY A 39 5.56 8.91 -4.61
C GLY A 39 5.49 8.82 -6.13
N GLN A 40 5.05 7.69 -6.68
CA GLN A 40 5.05 7.39 -8.11
C GLN A 40 4.19 8.37 -8.94
N ILE A 41 3.23 9.05 -8.32
CA ILE A 41 2.34 10.01 -9.00
C ILE A 41 2.99 11.40 -9.12
N LYS A 42 3.92 11.75 -8.23
CA LYS A 42 4.48 13.11 -8.10
C LYS A 42 6.01 13.16 -7.97
N PHE A 43 6.69 12.07 -8.28
CA PHE A 43 8.13 12.04 -8.57
C PHE A 43 8.41 12.52 -9.98
#